data_AF-A0AAV4KR68-F1
#
_entry.id   AF-A0AAV4KR68-F1
#
_cell.length_a   1.000
_cell.length_b   1.000
_cell.length_c   1.000
_cell.angle_alpha   90.00
_cell.angle_beta   90.00
_cell.angle_gamma   90.00
#
_symmetry.space_group_name_H-M   'P 1'
#
loop_
_entity.id
_entity.type
_entity.pdbx_description
1 polymer ?
#
loop_
_entity_poly.entity_id
_entity_poly.type
_entity_poly.pdbx_seq_one_letter_code
_entity_poly.pdbx_strand_id
1 'polypeptide(L)'
;MELKQPGSDDLSHDIPVVRAMDRLTSAFPSEGTVHQVAVRAPAERAGEVRAALETLPSRTEGQELFAHDRTPAIRASADGSVHTVAVGTPHSPKSDGARESLELLRAWVPEAIAPVRGAEGAVGGKVAQGVDFTGHLKDRMPWAVGFVLLLTFVTTGAVFRSLAVALSAILLNLPSAAASFGVLVAVFQNTWAEDLLDFHSSGAVVAWLPLFLFVVLFGLSMDYHVFVVSRIREAAPDGANVRDAVRDGITRSAGVVTSAAIVMVAVFAVFGTLSTVEFKQLGVGLAAAILLDAVVIRVFVLPVLMTALGRWNRWPGNLTPARRSRNRGWAVRPTATGRP
;
A
#
# COMPACT_ATOMS: atom_id res chain seq x y z
N MET A 1 7.24 -5.07 -10.06
CA MET A 1 6.30 -3.96 -9.88
C MET A 1 7.10 -2.68 -9.74
N GLU A 2 7.04 -1.83 -10.76
CA GLU A 2 7.60 -0.48 -10.69
C GLU A 2 6.69 0.46 -9.90
N LEU A 3 7.31 1.23 -9.00
CA LEU A 3 6.64 2.15 -8.08
C LEU A 3 7.04 3.60 -8.39
N LYS A 4 6.07 4.50 -8.40
CA LYS A 4 6.29 5.94 -8.68
C LYS A 4 5.40 6.80 -7.80
N GLN A 5 5.88 7.96 -7.38
CA GLN A 5 5.00 8.92 -6.71
C GLN A 5 4.08 9.61 -7.75
N PRO A 6 2.83 9.89 -7.38
CA PRO A 6 1.92 10.61 -8.23
C PRO A 6 2.33 12.09 -8.33
N GLY A 7 2.00 12.73 -9.44
CA GLY A 7 2.36 14.13 -9.69
C GLY A 7 1.52 14.78 -10.80
N SER A 8 1.82 16.04 -11.10
CA SER A 8 1.14 16.82 -12.15
C SER A 8 1.07 16.09 -13.49
N ASP A 9 2.10 15.31 -13.82
CA ASP A 9 2.24 14.60 -15.08
C ASP A 9 1.30 13.38 -15.20
N ASP A 10 0.60 12.97 -14.12
CA ASP A 10 -0.43 11.91 -14.19
C ASP A 10 -1.85 12.48 -14.36
N LEU A 11 -1.99 13.81 -14.45
CA LEU A 11 -3.25 14.47 -14.73
C LEU A 11 -3.50 14.46 -16.24
N SER A 12 -4.78 14.42 -16.65
CA SER A 12 -5.13 14.48 -18.08
C SER A 12 -4.56 15.75 -18.73
N HIS A 13 -3.89 15.59 -19.88
CA HIS A 13 -3.33 16.68 -20.68
C HIS A 13 -4.42 17.54 -21.36
N ASP A 14 -5.68 17.13 -21.31
CA ASP A 14 -6.79 17.96 -21.79
C ASP A 14 -7.03 19.16 -20.88
N ILE A 15 -6.62 19.06 -19.61
CA ILE A 15 -6.75 20.11 -18.61
C ILE A 15 -5.91 21.33 -19.06
N PRO A 16 -6.52 22.52 -19.26
CA PRO A 16 -5.79 23.71 -19.76
C PRO A 16 -4.59 24.13 -18.90
N VAL A 17 -4.68 23.93 -17.58
CA VAL A 17 -3.62 24.26 -16.61
C VAL A 17 -2.38 23.36 -16.81
N VAL A 18 -2.57 22.07 -17.11
CA VAL A 18 -1.47 21.12 -17.34
C VAL A 18 -0.68 21.52 -18.59
N ARG A 19 -1.37 21.85 -19.69
CA ARG A 19 -0.73 22.34 -20.93
C ARG A 19 0.05 23.64 -20.76
N ALA A 20 -0.44 24.54 -19.90
CA ALA A 20 0.29 25.78 -19.61
C ALA A 20 1.59 25.49 -18.86
N MET A 21 1.56 24.55 -17.90
CA MET A 21 2.75 24.09 -17.19
C MET A 21 3.75 23.37 -18.11
N ASP A 22 3.29 22.51 -19.01
CA ASP A 22 4.15 21.80 -19.97
C ASP A 22 4.91 22.80 -20.86
N ARG A 23 4.21 23.80 -21.38
CA ARG A 23 4.82 24.87 -22.18
C ARG A 23 5.84 25.67 -21.39
N LEU A 24 5.53 26.05 -20.15
CA LEU A 24 6.45 26.79 -19.30
C LEU A 24 7.71 25.99 -19.00
N THR A 25 7.56 24.70 -18.68
CA THR A 25 8.68 23.79 -18.40
C THR A 25 9.54 23.55 -19.64
N SER A 26 8.92 23.45 -20.83
CA SER A 26 9.66 23.30 -22.08
C SER A 26 10.46 24.54 -22.47
N ALA A 27 9.95 25.74 -22.14
CA ALA A 27 10.61 27.01 -22.46
C ALA A 27 11.65 27.41 -21.40
N PHE A 28 11.44 27.01 -20.14
CA PHE A 28 12.30 27.34 -19.01
C PHE A 28 12.60 26.09 -18.17
N PRO A 29 13.55 25.23 -18.61
CA PRO A 29 13.86 23.97 -17.92
C PRO A 29 14.29 24.17 -16.46
N SER A 30 14.99 25.27 -16.13
CA SER A 30 15.35 25.59 -14.74
C SER A 30 14.17 25.92 -13.81
N GLU A 31 12.99 26.24 -14.34
CA GLU A 31 11.77 26.43 -13.55
C GLU A 31 10.94 25.15 -13.42
N GLY A 32 11.35 24.08 -14.10
CA GLY A 32 10.74 22.77 -14.03
C GLY A 32 11.20 21.96 -12.82
N THR A 33 12.03 20.95 -13.07
CA THR A 33 12.55 20.06 -12.03
C THR A 33 13.82 20.63 -11.43
N VAL A 34 13.81 20.84 -10.12
CA VAL A 34 14.98 21.31 -9.37
C VAL A 34 15.36 20.35 -8.26
N HIS A 35 16.64 20.04 -8.18
CA HIS A 35 17.27 19.42 -7.03
C HIS A 35 17.65 20.52 -6.04
N GLN A 36 17.34 20.31 -4.76
CA GLN A 36 17.64 21.29 -3.73
C GLN A 36 18.78 20.76 -2.86
N VAL A 37 19.97 21.33 -2.99
CA VAL A 37 21.09 21.01 -2.11
C VAL A 37 21.02 21.94 -0.91
N ALA A 38 21.03 21.36 0.29
CA ALA A 38 21.07 22.08 1.56
C ALA A 38 22.33 21.68 2.33
N VAL A 39 23.08 22.66 2.82
CA VAL A 39 24.28 22.45 3.63
C VAL A 39 24.13 23.21 4.93
N ARG A 40 24.29 22.52 6.05
CA ARG A 40 24.32 23.09 7.39
C ARG A 40 25.75 23.10 7.89
N ALA A 41 26.22 24.24 8.39
CA ALA A 41 27.54 24.37 9.00
C ALA A 41 27.52 25.48 10.08
N PRO A 42 28.54 25.55 10.96
CA PRO A 42 28.70 26.70 11.85
C PRO A 42 28.77 28.01 11.06
N ALA A 43 28.09 29.06 11.52
CA ALA A 43 28.00 30.35 10.81
C ALA A 43 29.37 30.99 10.54
N GLU A 44 30.37 30.72 11.39
CA GLU A 44 31.77 31.14 11.22
C GLU A 44 32.40 30.61 9.93
N ARG A 45 31.89 29.50 9.40
CA ARG A 45 32.38 28.83 8.18
C ARG A 45 31.48 29.07 6.96
N ALA A 46 30.55 30.03 7.03
CA ALA A 46 29.64 30.33 5.93
C ALA A 46 30.38 30.66 4.61
N GLY A 47 31.55 31.31 4.70
CA GLY A 47 32.41 31.58 3.54
C GLY A 47 32.98 30.30 2.91
N GLU A 48 33.41 29.33 3.73
CA GLU A 48 33.92 28.03 3.26
C GLU A 48 32.80 27.22 2.57
N VAL A 49 31.59 27.22 3.14
CA VAL A 49 30.42 26.54 2.54
C VAL A 49 30.02 27.19 1.22
N ARG A 50 30.03 28.53 1.16
CA ARG A 50 29.71 29.24 -0.08
C ARG A 50 30.70 28.90 -1.19
N ALA A 51 32.00 28.95 -0.90
CA ALA A 51 33.04 28.58 -1.84
C ALA A 51 32.91 27.12 -2.31
N ALA A 52 32.58 26.20 -1.40
CA ALA A 52 32.31 24.80 -1.75
C ALA A 52 31.10 24.65 -2.69
N LEU A 53 29.99 25.33 -2.38
CA LEU A 53 28.77 25.29 -3.21
C LEU A 53 28.95 25.95 -4.58
N GLU A 54 29.84 26.94 -4.71
CA GLU A 54 30.20 27.57 -5.99
C GLU A 54 30.95 26.59 -6.93
N THR A 55 31.52 25.50 -6.41
CA THR A 55 32.13 24.45 -7.25
C THR A 55 31.14 23.47 -7.86
N LEU A 56 29.90 23.40 -7.34
CA LEU A 56 28.89 22.48 -7.86
C LEU A 56 28.37 22.89 -9.24
N PRO A 57 28.01 24.17 -9.50
CA PRO A 57 27.63 24.61 -10.84
C PRO A 57 28.69 24.34 -11.90
N SER A 58 29.97 24.58 -11.60
CA SER A 58 31.06 24.32 -12.55
C SER A 58 31.27 22.83 -12.82
N ARG A 59 30.98 21.94 -11.87
CA ARG A 59 30.95 20.48 -12.11
C ARG A 59 29.76 20.03 -12.96
N THR A 60 28.65 20.76 -12.92
CA THR A 60 27.48 20.48 -13.76
C THR A 60 27.66 20.94 -15.20
N GLU A 61 28.51 21.95 -15.46
CA GLU A 61 28.78 22.45 -16.81
C GLU A 61 29.26 21.35 -17.76
N GLY A 62 28.60 21.22 -18.91
CA GLY A 62 28.91 20.21 -19.92
C GLY A 62 28.25 18.85 -19.73
N GLN A 63 27.46 18.65 -18.66
CA GLN A 63 26.63 17.45 -18.51
C GLN A 63 25.21 17.70 -19.00
N GLU A 64 24.70 16.78 -19.83
CA GLU A 64 23.33 16.86 -20.39
C GLU A 64 22.23 16.64 -19.34
N LEU A 65 22.59 16.04 -18.20
CA LEU A 65 21.67 15.71 -17.11
C LEU A 65 21.20 16.93 -16.29
N PHE A 66 21.86 18.08 -16.45
CA PHE A 66 21.60 19.31 -15.69
C PHE A 66 21.20 20.47 -16.61
N ALA A 67 20.38 21.38 -16.09
CA ALA A 67 19.93 22.56 -16.82
C ALA A 67 20.92 23.71 -16.63
N HIS A 68 21.29 24.37 -17.73
CA HIS A 68 22.32 25.42 -17.78
C HIS A 68 21.76 26.82 -18.10
N ASP A 69 20.44 26.94 -18.17
CA ASP A 69 19.75 28.16 -18.59
C ASP A 69 19.79 29.29 -17.53
N ARG A 70 20.13 28.98 -16.28
CA ARG A 70 20.35 29.97 -15.21
C ARG A 70 21.47 29.55 -14.28
N THR A 71 22.21 30.54 -13.77
CA THR A 71 23.21 30.32 -12.73
C THR A 71 22.52 30.02 -11.39
N PRO A 72 22.82 28.89 -10.73
CA PRO A 72 22.24 28.56 -9.43
C PRO A 72 22.53 29.62 -8.37
N ALA A 73 21.47 30.21 -7.78
CA ALA A 73 21.62 31.20 -6.73
C ALA A 73 21.77 30.52 -5.36
N ILE A 74 22.91 30.76 -4.69
CA ILE A 74 23.15 30.30 -3.32
C ILE A 74 22.43 31.24 -2.35
N ARG A 75 21.46 30.71 -1.61
CA ARG A 75 20.76 31.42 -0.53
C ARG A 75 21.31 30.99 0.83
N ALA A 76 21.47 31.94 1.73
CA ALA A 76 21.87 31.68 3.12
C ALA A 76 20.70 32.01 4.06
N SER A 77 20.60 31.25 5.16
CA SER A 77 19.70 31.56 6.28
C SER A 77 20.15 32.85 6.98
N ALA A 78 19.21 33.51 7.67
CA ALA A 78 19.48 34.76 8.40
C ALA A 78 20.55 34.61 9.49
N ASP A 79 20.69 33.41 10.06
CA ASP A 79 21.70 33.06 11.05
C ASP A 79 23.03 32.58 10.44
N GLY A 80 23.12 32.50 9.10
CA GLY A 80 24.30 32.03 8.38
C GLY A 80 24.63 30.55 8.57
N SER A 81 23.76 29.76 9.22
CA SER A 81 24.05 28.35 9.55
C SER A 81 23.64 27.36 8.46
N VAL A 82 22.76 27.79 7.54
CA VAL A 82 22.24 26.96 6.45
C VAL A 82 22.39 27.68 5.12
N HIS A 83 22.93 26.97 4.14
CA HIS A 83 23.04 27.40 2.76
C HIS A 83 22.26 26.46 1.84
N THR A 84 21.57 27.01 0.85
CA THR A 84 20.82 26.22 -0.14
C THR A 84 21.18 26.65 -1.55
N VAL A 85 21.25 25.68 -2.46
CA VAL A 85 21.42 25.91 -3.89
C VAL A 85 20.45 25.03 -4.67
N ALA A 86 19.79 25.62 -5.66
CA ALA A 86 18.85 24.91 -6.53
C ALA A 86 19.56 24.57 -7.84
N VAL A 87 19.67 23.29 -8.16
CA VAL A 87 20.28 22.79 -9.40
C VAL A 87 19.17 22.23 -10.28
N GLY A 88 18.94 22.86 -11.43
CA GLY A 88 17.90 22.44 -12.37
C GLY A 88 18.30 21.20 -13.17
N THR A 89 17.32 20.44 -13.63
CA THR A 89 17.50 19.36 -14.61
C THR A 89 16.45 19.50 -15.72
N PRO A 90 16.83 19.30 -17.00
CA PRO A 90 15.87 19.37 -18.11
C PRO A 90 14.91 18.18 -18.12
N HIS A 91 15.14 17.19 -17.26
CA HIS A 91 14.35 15.99 -17.20
C HIS A 91 13.13 16.13 -16.26
N SER A 92 12.03 15.46 -16.59
CA SER A 92 10.87 15.36 -15.68
C SER A 92 11.29 14.68 -14.37
N PRO A 93 10.71 15.05 -13.20
CA PRO A 93 11.12 14.51 -11.90
C PRO A 93 11.03 12.99 -11.77
N LYS A 94 10.31 12.37 -12.69
CA LYS A 94 9.94 10.96 -12.76
C LYS A 94 10.80 10.13 -13.72
N SER A 95 11.67 10.77 -14.49
CA SER A 95 12.52 10.13 -15.50
C SER A 95 13.79 9.52 -14.89
N ASP A 96 14.43 8.62 -15.62
CA ASP A 96 15.69 8.02 -15.18
C ASP A 96 16.84 9.02 -15.19
N GLY A 97 16.87 9.97 -16.15
CA GLY A 97 17.85 11.07 -16.14
C GLY A 97 17.74 11.98 -14.92
N ALA A 98 16.52 12.22 -14.41
CA ALA A 98 16.35 12.94 -13.15
C ALA A 98 16.89 12.15 -11.93
N ARG A 99 16.76 10.82 -11.93
CA ARG A 99 17.34 9.96 -10.89
C ARG A 99 18.86 9.91 -10.97
N GLU A 100 19.41 9.79 -12.16
CA GLU A 100 20.86 9.76 -12.39
C GLU A 100 21.51 11.10 -11.97
N SER A 101 20.91 12.24 -12.35
CA SER A 101 21.37 13.55 -11.87
C SER A 101 21.31 13.70 -10.34
N LEU A 102 20.29 13.13 -9.69
CA LEU A 102 20.20 13.09 -8.23
C LEU A 102 21.33 12.25 -7.62
N GLU A 103 21.62 11.07 -8.17
CA GLU A 103 22.69 10.20 -7.68
C GLU A 103 24.07 10.85 -7.81
N LEU A 104 24.33 11.54 -8.92
CA LEU A 104 25.55 12.34 -9.12
C LEU A 104 25.66 13.46 -8.07
N LEU A 105 24.59 14.22 -7.84
CA LEU A 105 24.59 15.26 -6.80
C LEU A 105 24.81 14.67 -5.41
N ARG A 106 24.26 13.50 -5.10
CA ARG A 106 24.47 12.80 -3.82
C ARG A 106 25.91 12.34 -3.63
N ALA A 107 26.63 12.04 -4.71
CA ALA A 107 28.05 11.75 -4.66
C ALA A 107 28.90 13.02 -4.52
N TRP A 108 28.58 14.09 -5.28
CA TRP A 108 29.39 15.31 -5.31
C TRP A 108 29.21 16.22 -4.10
N VAL A 109 28.02 16.28 -3.51
CA VAL A 109 27.76 17.18 -2.38
C VAL A 109 28.65 16.84 -1.17
N PRO A 110 28.77 15.58 -0.72
CA PRO A 110 29.72 15.19 0.32
C PRO A 110 31.18 15.53 -0.02
N GLU A 111 31.60 15.32 -1.27
CA GLU A 111 32.96 15.68 -1.71
C GLU A 111 33.22 17.19 -1.67
N ALA A 112 32.24 17.99 -2.11
CA ALA A 112 32.36 19.44 -2.14
C ALA A 112 32.46 20.03 -0.73
N ILE A 113 31.73 19.48 0.24
CA ILE A 113 31.70 19.98 1.62
C ILE A 113 32.74 19.33 2.54
N ALA A 114 33.41 18.25 2.12
CA ALA A 114 34.42 17.55 2.91
C ALA A 114 35.52 18.45 3.53
N PRO A 115 35.97 19.56 2.88
CA PRO A 115 36.92 20.48 3.49
C PRO A 115 36.36 21.27 4.69
N VAL A 116 35.04 21.41 4.81
CA VAL A 116 34.38 22.23 5.83
C VAL A 116 34.08 21.38 7.06
N ARG A 117 34.78 21.63 8.18
CA ARG A 117 34.54 20.84 9.41
C ARG A 117 33.17 21.17 10.00
N GLY A 118 32.43 20.11 10.34
CA GLY A 118 31.09 20.22 10.91
C GLY A 118 30.01 20.59 9.89
N ALA A 119 30.30 20.45 8.59
CA ALA A 119 29.30 20.60 7.55
C ALA A 119 28.53 19.28 7.33
N GLU A 120 27.21 19.39 7.27
CA GLU A 120 26.30 18.31 6.88
C GLU A 120 25.55 18.74 5.62
N GLY A 121 25.57 17.91 4.59
CA GLY A 121 24.92 18.17 3.31
C GLY A 121 23.80 17.18 3.03
N ALA A 122 22.70 17.66 2.47
CA ALA A 122 21.59 16.85 2.01
C ALA A 122 21.11 17.32 0.63
N VAL A 123 20.70 16.37 -0.21
CA VAL A 123 20.09 16.64 -1.52
C VAL A 123 18.61 16.30 -1.44
N GLY A 124 17.78 17.33 -1.47
CA GLY A 124 16.32 17.27 -1.50
C GLY A 124 15.75 17.70 -2.87
N GLY A 125 14.50 18.14 -2.86
CA GLY A 125 13.73 18.43 -4.06
C GLY A 125 12.75 17.30 -4.41
N LYS A 126 11.91 17.52 -5.43
CA LYS A 126 10.83 16.59 -5.79
C LYS A 126 11.35 15.20 -6.19
N VAL A 127 12.49 15.15 -6.89
CA VAL A 127 13.11 13.88 -7.31
C VAL A 127 13.61 13.10 -6.10
N ALA A 128 14.39 13.75 -5.23
CA ALA A 128 14.90 13.17 -4.00
C ALA A 128 13.77 12.65 -3.12
N GLN A 129 12.71 13.45 -2.93
CA GLN A 129 11.53 13.04 -2.17
C GLN A 129 10.88 11.78 -2.75
N GLY A 130 10.70 11.72 -4.07
CA GLY A 130 10.10 10.55 -4.73
C GLY A 130 10.96 9.29 -4.62
N VAL A 131 12.28 9.41 -4.84
CA VAL A 131 13.24 8.30 -4.74
C VAL A 131 13.36 7.81 -3.30
N ASP A 132 13.55 8.71 -2.34
CA ASP A 132 13.72 8.36 -0.93
C ASP A 132 12.44 7.80 -0.33
N PHE A 133 11.27 8.35 -0.67
CA PHE A 133 10.00 7.82 -0.23
C PHE A 133 9.78 6.40 -0.76
N THR A 134 10.07 6.16 -2.03
CA THR A 134 9.94 4.83 -2.65
C THR A 134 10.94 3.84 -2.05
N GLY A 135 12.18 4.26 -1.83
CA GLY A 135 13.22 3.46 -1.16
C GLY A 135 12.82 3.10 0.27
N HIS A 136 12.44 4.10 1.06
CA HIS A 136 11.98 3.91 2.43
C HIS A 136 10.79 2.95 2.51
N LEU A 137 9.84 3.08 1.58
CA LEU A 137 8.68 2.21 1.54
C LEU A 137 9.08 0.77 1.19
N LYS A 138 9.98 0.54 0.22
CA LYS A 138 10.50 -0.79 -0.11
C LYS A 138 11.20 -1.43 1.08
N ASP A 139 12.01 -0.67 1.81
CA ASP A 139 12.73 -1.15 3.00
C ASP A 139 11.80 -1.51 4.15
N ARG A 140 10.72 -0.74 4.33
CA ARG A 140 9.74 -0.96 5.40
C ARG A 140 8.63 -1.95 5.04
N MET A 141 8.42 -2.23 3.76
CA MET A 141 7.35 -3.13 3.29
C MET A 141 7.42 -4.53 3.92
N PRO A 142 8.58 -5.21 4.03
CA PRO A 142 8.66 -6.51 4.70
C PRO A 142 8.27 -6.45 6.18
N TRP A 143 8.64 -5.38 6.88
CA TRP A 143 8.29 -5.16 8.28
C TRP A 143 6.79 -4.94 8.45
N ALA A 144 6.17 -4.13 7.59
CA ALA A 144 4.74 -3.87 7.63
C ALA A 144 3.94 -5.14 7.28
N VAL A 145 4.35 -5.89 6.25
CA VAL A 145 3.75 -7.18 5.88
C VAL A 145 3.87 -8.16 7.04
N GLY A 146 5.07 -8.33 7.61
CA GLY A 146 5.31 -9.21 8.75
C GLY A 146 4.46 -8.83 9.97
N PHE A 147 4.34 -7.53 10.27
CA PHE A 147 3.50 -7.04 11.36
C PHE A 147 2.02 -7.35 11.14
N VAL A 148 1.48 -7.09 9.94
CA VAL A 148 0.06 -7.37 9.63
C VAL A 148 -0.21 -8.87 9.63
N LEU A 149 0.69 -9.69 9.10
CA LEU A 149 0.58 -11.15 9.14
C LEU A 149 0.59 -11.65 10.59
N LEU A 150 1.51 -11.16 11.42
CA LEU A 150 1.59 -11.50 12.85
C LEU A 150 0.31 -11.09 13.59
N LEU A 151 -0.15 -9.85 13.38
CA LEU A 151 -1.37 -9.34 13.99
C LEU A 151 -2.59 -10.16 13.56
N THR A 152 -2.68 -10.52 12.28
CA THR A 152 -3.73 -11.39 11.74
C THR A 152 -3.70 -12.77 12.36
N PHE A 153 -2.50 -13.35 12.48
CA PHE A 153 -2.29 -14.66 13.09
C PHE A 153 -2.72 -14.65 14.56
N VAL A 154 -2.27 -13.66 15.33
CA VAL A 154 -2.58 -13.52 16.76
C VAL A 154 -4.06 -13.28 16.98
N THR A 155 -4.67 -12.34 16.26
CA THR A 155 -6.10 -12.02 16.41
C THR A 155 -6.99 -13.20 16.03
N THR A 156 -6.76 -13.81 14.86
CA THR A 156 -7.53 -14.99 14.41
C THR A 156 -7.31 -16.17 15.34
N GLY A 157 -6.06 -16.38 15.77
CA GLY A 157 -5.68 -17.42 16.72
C GLY A 157 -6.34 -17.23 18.08
N ALA A 158 -6.48 -15.99 18.56
CA ALA A 158 -7.16 -15.67 19.81
C ALA A 158 -8.69 -15.85 19.72
N VAL A 159 -9.31 -15.36 18.64
CA VAL A 159 -10.77 -15.46 18.40
C VAL A 159 -11.21 -16.92 18.27
N PHE A 160 -10.50 -17.71 17.46
CA PHE A 160 -10.86 -19.11 17.21
C PHE A 160 -10.20 -20.10 18.17
N ARG A 161 -9.21 -19.66 18.97
CA ARG A 161 -8.38 -20.50 19.83
C ARG A 161 -7.74 -21.66 19.05
N SER A 162 -7.40 -21.41 17.78
CA SER A 162 -6.89 -22.41 16.83
C SER A 162 -5.80 -21.81 15.96
N LEU A 163 -4.60 -22.40 16.03
CA LEU A 163 -3.46 -21.99 15.21
C LEU A 163 -3.66 -22.41 13.74
N ALA A 164 -4.34 -23.53 13.50
CA ALA A 164 -4.63 -24.00 12.16
C ALA A 164 -5.55 -23.04 11.39
N VAL A 165 -6.58 -22.49 12.05
CA VAL A 165 -7.46 -21.47 11.46
C VAL A 165 -6.68 -20.20 11.18
N ALA A 166 -5.84 -19.75 12.12
CA ALA A 166 -5.03 -18.56 11.96
C ALA A 166 -4.07 -18.66 10.76
N LEU A 167 -3.40 -19.79 10.61
CA LEU A 167 -2.51 -20.04 9.47
C LEU A 167 -3.30 -20.13 8.15
N SER A 168 -4.47 -20.78 8.19
CA SER A 168 -5.36 -20.90 7.03
C SER A 168 -5.81 -19.54 6.52
N ALA A 169 -6.18 -18.62 7.41
CA ALA A 169 -6.61 -17.28 7.04
C ALA A 169 -5.51 -16.52 6.27
N ILE A 170 -4.26 -16.62 6.72
CA ILE A 170 -3.11 -16.02 6.04
C ILE A 170 -2.89 -16.65 4.67
N LEU A 171 -2.88 -17.99 4.61
CA LEU A 171 -2.64 -18.74 3.36
C LEU A 171 -3.70 -18.47 2.31
N LEU A 172 -4.94 -18.19 2.73
CA LEU A 172 -6.02 -17.85 1.82
C LEU A 172 -5.91 -16.40 1.34
N ASN A 173 -5.53 -15.46 2.21
CA ASN A 173 -5.46 -14.04 1.84
C ASN A 173 -4.28 -13.68 0.93
N LEU A 174 -3.15 -14.39 1.06
CA LEU A 174 -1.94 -14.13 0.28
C LEU A 174 -2.18 -14.24 -1.25
N PRO A 175 -2.83 -15.30 -1.78
CA PRO A 175 -3.21 -15.39 -3.18
C PRO A 175 -4.05 -14.21 -3.68
N SER A 176 -5.01 -13.72 -2.88
CA SER A 176 -5.81 -12.55 -3.28
C SER A 176 -5.01 -11.26 -3.35
N ALA A 177 -4.10 -11.05 -2.39
CA ALA A 177 -3.19 -9.91 -2.43
C ALA A 177 -2.26 -10.00 -3.66
N ALA A 178 -1.68 -11.18 -3.90
CA ALA A 178 -0.80 -11.41 -5.05
C ALA A 178 -1.52 -11.21 -6.39
N ALA A 179 -2.75 -11.73 -6.51
CA ALA A 179 -3.56 -11.56 -7.72
C ALA A 179 -3.97 -10.10 -7.93
N SER A 180 -4.31 -9.36 -6.87
CA SER A 180 -4.61 -7.93 -6.96
C SER A 180 -3.39 -7.14 -7.46
N PHE A 181 -2.20 -7.43 -6.96
CA PHE A 181 -0.96 -6.84 -7.48
C PHE A 181 -0.72 -7.24 -8.95
N GLY A 182 -0.99 -8.50 -9.31
CA GLY A 182 -0.93 -8.98 -10.68
C GLY A 182 -1.87 -8.22 -11.62
N VAL A 183 -3.12 -7.97 -11.19
CA VAL A 183 -4.10 -7.17 -11.94
C VAL A 183 -3.64 -5.72 -12.05
N LEU A 184 -3.13 -5.12 -10.98
CA LEU A 184 -2.59 -3.76 -11.02
C LEU A 184 -1.45 -3.63 -12.02
N VAL A 185 -0.51 -4.58 -12.01
CA VAL A 185 0.59 -4.62 -12.98
C VAL A 185 0.05 -4.81 -14.39
N ALA A 186 -0.86 -5.78 -14.59
CA ALA A 186 -1.39 -6.09 -15.91
C ALA A 186 -2.20 -4.94 -16.51
N VAL A 187 -2.94 -4.17 -15.71
CA VAL A 187 -3.83 -3.09 -16.17
C VAL A 187 -3.08 -1.75 -16.29
N PHE A 188 -2.21 -1.42 -15.33
CA PHE A 188 -1.60 -0.09 -15.24
C PHE A 188 -0.11 -0.03 -15.59
N GLN A 189 0.57 -1.17 -15.81
CA GLN A 189 1.92 -1.16 -16.38
C GLN A 189 1.92 -1.49 -17.87
N ASN A 190 0.81 -2.02 -18.39
CA ASN A 190 0.62 -2.25 -19.82
C ASN A 190 -0.34 -1.20 -20.41
N THR A 191 -0.25 -0.97 -21.72
CA THR A 191 -1.01 0.08 -22.41
C THR A 191 -2.38 -0.37 -22.92
N TRP A 192 -2.72 -1.66 -22.85
CA TRP A 192 -3.93 -2.21 -23.47
C TRP A 192 -5.25 -1.74 -22.83
N ALA A 193 -5.22 -1.26 -21.58
CA ALA A 193 -6.40 -0.82 -20.86
C ALA A 193 -6.62 0.70 -20.92
N GLU A 194 -5.68 1.46 -21.50
CA GLU A 194 -5.71 2.93 -21.56
C GLU A 194 -6.96 3.45 -22.26
N ASP A 195 -7.27 2.90 -23.44
CA ASP A 195 -8.44 3.28 -24.24
C ASP A 195 -9.77 2.84 -23.58
N LEU A 196 -9.76 1.80 -22.76
CA LEU A 196 -10.98 1.25 -22.13
C LEU A 196 -11.35 2.01 -20.85
N LEU A 197 -10.36 2.48 -20.11
CA LEU A 197 -10.52 3.15 -18.82
C LEU A 197 -10.23 4.66 -18.89
N ASP A 198 -9.96 5.20 -20.08
CA ASP A 198 -9.70 6.62 -20.36
C ASP A 198 -8.63 7.20 -19.42
N PHE A 199 -7.46 6.57 -19.40
CA PHE A 199 -6.32 7.04 -18.60
C PHE A 199 -5.03 7.02 -19.42
N HIS A 200 -4.14 7.98 -19.16
CA HIS A 200 -2.76 7.91 -19.62
C HIS A 200 -1.96 7.07 -18.64
N SER A 201 -1.39 5.95 -19.11
CA SER A 201 -0.57 5.10 -18.26
C SER A 201 0.79 5.74 -18.04
N SER A 202 1.15 5.97 -16.78
CA SER A 202 2.50 6.41 -16.41
C SER A 202 3.51 5.25 -16.38
N GLY A 203 3.09 4.04 -16.79
CA GLY A 203 3.87 2.81 -16.78
C GLY A 203 4.18 2.27 -15.38
N ALA A 204 3.66 2.91 -14.33
CA ALA A 204 4.03 2.60 -12.95
C ALA A 204 2.84 2.67 -11.99
N VAL A 205 2.95 1.93 -10.89
CA VAL A 205 1.96 1.95 -9.82
C VAL A 205 2.36 2.96 -8.76
N VAL A 206 1.37 3.63 -8.20
CA VAL A 206 1.55 4.63 -7.17
C VAL A 206 2.25 4.01 -5.95
N ALA A 207 3.36 4.60 -5.52
CA ALA A 207 4.29 3.96 -4.60
C ALA A 207 3.63 3.51 -3.29
N TRP A 208 2.76 4.33 -2.70
CA TRP A 208 2.08 4.02 -1.43
C TRP A 208 0.97 2.98 -1.55
N LEU A 209 0.47 2.75 -2.77
CA LEU A 209 -0.72 1.94 -3.03
C LEU A 209 -0.55 0.46 -2.65
N PRO A 210 0.54 -0.25 -2.98
CA PRO A 210 0.68 -1.67 -2.64
C PRO A 210 0.61 -1.94 -1.15
N LEU A 211 1.25 -1.07 -0.35
CA LEU A 211 1.20 -1.21 1.11
C LEU A 211 -0.21 -0.96 1.62
N PHE A 212 -0.87 0.10 1.17
CA PHE A 212 -2.23 0.42 1.57
C PHE A 212 -3.22 -0.69 1.17
N LEU A 213 -3.14 -1.15 -0.07
CA LEU A 213 -3.94 -2.24 -0.60
C LEU A 213 -3.71 -3.50 0.23
N PHE A 214 -2.46 -3.86 0.53
CA PHE A 214 -2.15 -5.00 1.39
C PHE A 214 -2.83 -4.91 2.76
N VAL A 215 -2.70 -3.76 3.45
CA VAL A 215 -3.30 -3.56 4.78
C VAL A 215 -4.82 -3.63 4.71
N VAL A 216 -5.43 -2.96 3.72
CA VAL A 216 -6.89 -2.94 3.55
C VAL A 216 -7.44 -4.31 3.20
N LEU A 217 -6.80 -5.06 2.29
CA LEU A 217 -7.19 -6.42 1.95
C LEU A 217 -7.15 -7.33 3.16
N PHE A 218 -6.07 -7.27 3.95
CA PHE A 218 -5.94 -8.10 5.14
C PHE A 218 -6.93 -7.70 6.23
N GLY A 219 -7.19 -6.40 6.41
CA GLY A 219 -8.20 -5.90 7.34
C GLY A 219 -9.61 -6.36 6.95
N LEU A 220 -10.04 -6.06 5.72
CA LEU A 220 -11.36 -6.43 5.22
C LEU A 220 -11.54 -7.95 5.17
N SER A 221 -10.53 -8.71 4.75
CA SER A 221 -10.64 -10.16 4.67
C SER A 221 -10.74 -10.83 6.05
N MET A 222 -10.07 -10.29 7.08
CA MET A 222 -10.14 -10.87 8.43
C MET A 222 -11.58 -10.88 8.95
N ASP A 223 -12.33 -9.80 8.74
CA ASP A 223 -13.72 -9.68 9.19
C ASP A 223 -14.60 -10.76 8.55
N TYR A 224 -14.41 -11.02 7.25
CA TYR A 224 -15.21 -12.01 6.54
C TYR A 224 -14.80 -13.45 6.78
N HIS A 225 -13.50 -13.72 6.95
CA HIS A 225 -13.01 -15.04 7.30
C HIS A 225 -13.52 -15.42 8.69
N VAL A 226 -13.45 -14.47 9.64
CA VAL A 226 -13.96 -14.65 10.99
C VAL A 226 -15.46 -14.94 10.96
N PHE A 227 -16.24 -14.18 10.19
CA PHE A 227 -17.69 -14.36 10.09
C PHE A 227 -18.07 -15.77 9.59
N VAL A 228 -17.43 -16.24 8.51
CA VAL A 228 -17.76 -17.55 7.93
C VAL A 228 -17.27 -18.70 8.81
N VAL A 229 -16.06 -18.62 9.36
CA VAL A 229 -15.55 -19.68 10.25
C VAL A 229 -16.33 -19.74 11.55
N SER A 230 -16.77 -18.60 12.10
CA SER A 230 -17.66 -18.58 13.27
C SER A 230 -18.96 -19.32 12.98
N ARG A 231 -19.59 -19.07 11.83
CA ARG A 231 -20.81 -19.76 11.42
C ARG A 231 -20.60 -21.25 11.18
N ILE A 232 -19.51 -21.65 10.54
CA ILE A 232 -19.16 -23.08 10.37
C ILE A 232 -19.01 -23.76 11.74
N ARG A 233 -18.42 -23.07 12.72
CA ARG A 233 -18.23 -23.60 14.07
C ARG A 233 -19.54 -23.68 14.86
N GLU A 234 -20.43 -22.70 14.71
CA GLU A 234 -21.80 -22.75 15.25
C GLU A 234 -22.60 -23.92 14.67
N ALA A 235 -22.40 -24.23 13.39
CA ALA A 235 -23.03 -25.36 12.71
C ALA A 235 -22.39 -26.72 13.03
N ALA A 236 -21.31 -26.76 13.84
CA ALA A 236 -20.57 -27.96 14.21
C ALA A 236 -20.77 -28.34 15.70
N PRO A 237 -21.93 -28.87 16.11
CA PRO A 237 -22.09 -29.41 17.47
C PRO A 237 -21.18 -30.61 17.72
N ASP A 238 -20.92 -30.93 18.99
CA ASP A 238 -20.04 -32.04 19.40
C ASP A 238 -20.48 -33.36 18.74
N GLY A 239 -19.60 -33.92 17.89
CA GLY A 239 -19.83 -35.17 17.16
C GLY A 239 -20.32 -35.02 15.72
N ALA A 240 -20.58 -33.81 15.24
CA ALA A 240 -20.99 -33.57 13.86
C ALA A 240 -19.88 -33.92 12.84
N ASN A 241 -20.28 -34.46 11.70
CA ASN A 241 -19.40 -34.65 10.55
C ASN A 241 -18.93 -33.29 10.04
N VAL A 242 -17.60 -33.09 9.98
CA VAL A 242 -16.97 -31.82 9.59
C VAL A 242 -17.47 -31.35 8.22
N ARG A 243 -17.74 -32.28 7.30
CA ARG A 243 -18.25 -31.96 5.95
C ARG A 243 -19.66 -31.36 5.98
N ASP A 244 -20.54 -31.90 6.81
CA ASP A 244 -21.93 -31.44 6.90
C ASP A 244 -22.03 -30.07 7.58
N ALA A 245 -21.19 -29.84 8.60
CA ALA A 245 -21.10 -28.54 9.27
C ALA A 245 -20.51 -27.44 8.36
N VAL A 246 -19.48 -27.77 7.56
CA VAL A 246 -18.93 -26.84 6.55
C VAL A 246 -19.99 -26.52 5.49
N ARG A 247 -20.74 -27.53 5.01
CA ARG A 247 -21.82 -27.33 4.05
C ARG A 247 -22.90 -26.40 4.62
N ASP A 248 -23.42 -26.68 5.81
CA ASP A 248 -24.52 -25.88 6.38
C ASP A 248 -24.06 -24.45 6.73
N GLY A 249 -22.84 -24.30 7.27
CA GLY A 249 -22.24 -23.01 7.57
C GLY A 249 -22.03 -22.12 6.34
N ILE A 250 -21.54 -22.69 5.24
CA ILE A 250 -21.37 -21.96 3.97
C ILE A 250 -22.74 -21.61 3.37
N THR A 251 -23.68 -22.56 3.31
CA THR A 251 -24.98 -22.34 2.65
C THR A 251 -25.78 -21.23 3.34
N ARG A 252 -25.73 -21.16 4.69
CA ARG A 252 -26.42 -20.11 5.46
C ARG A 252 -25.77 -18.74 5.38
N SER A 253 -24.45 -18.67 5.17
CA SER A 253 -23.71 -17.40 5.11
C SER A 253 -23.53 -16.87 3.68
N ALA A 254 -23.67 -17.72 2.66
CA ALA A 254 -23.45 -17.37 1.26
C ALA A 254 -24.25 -16.14 0.83
N GLY A 255 -25.55 -16.04 1.18
CA GLY A 255 -26.39 -14.92 0.77
C GLY A 255 -25.91 -13.56 1.30
N VAL A 256 -25.57 -13.50 2.60
CA VAL A 256 -25.10 -12.26 3.26
C VAL A 256 -23.71 -11.88 2.78
N VAL A 257 -22.85 -12.86 2.55
CA VAL A 257 -21.47 -12.60 2.12
C VAL A 257 -21.43 -12.16 0.65
N THR A 258 -22.17 -12.82 -0.24
CA THR A 258 -22.23 -12.45 -1.65
C THR A 258 -22.86 -11.06 -1.83
N SER A 259 -23.89 -10.72 -1.06
CA SER A 259 -24.48 -9.38 -1.13
C SER A 259 -23.49 -8.29 -0.67
N ALA A 260 -22.78 -8.52 0.43
CA ALA A 260 -21.74 -7.60 0.90
C ALA A 260 -20.60 -7.45 -0.12
N ALA A 261 -20.15 -8.56 -0.72
CA ALA A 261 -19.11 -8.55 -1.74
C ALA A 261 -19.53 -7.75 -2.98
N ILE A 262 -20.77 -7.92 -3.47
CA ILE A 262 -21.30 -7.16 -4.61
C ILE A 262 -21.30 -5.65 -4.30
N VAL A 263 -21.76 -5.26 -3.11
CA VAL A 263 -21.78 -3.85 -2.70
C VAL A 263 -20.37 -3.28 -2.65
N MET A 264 -19.40 -3.98 -2.03
CA MET A 264 -18.02 -3.51 -1.98
C MET A 264 -17.38 -3.40 -3.35
N VAL A 265 -17.55 -4.41 -4.21
CA VAL A 265 -17.03 -4.39 -5.59
C VAL A 265 -17.64 -3.22 -6.37
N ALA A 266 -18.94 -2.97 -6.23
CA ALA A 266 -19.60 -1.84 -6.88
C ALA A 266 -19.03 -0.48 -6.40
N VAL A 267 -18.81 -0.31 -5.10
CA VAL A 267 -18.23 0.92 -4.53
C VAL A 267 -16.81 1.15 -5.03
N PHE A 268 -15.96 0.11 -5.01
CA PHE A 268 -14.59 0.24 -5.51
C PHE A 268 -14.50 0.39 -7.02
N ALA A 269 -15.44 -0.17 -7.78
CA ALA A 269 -15.53 0.03 -9.22
C ALA A 269 -15.81 1.49 -9.59
N VAL A 270 -16.58 2.23 -8.77
CA VAL A 270 -16.77 3.69 -8.94
C VAL A 270 -15.45 4.44 -8.85
N PHE A 271 -14.49 3.99 -8.02
CA PHE A 271 -13.17 4.65 -7.99
C PHE A 271 -12.39 4.52 -9.30
N GLY A 272 -12.69 3.47 -10.09
CA GLY A 272 -12.19 3.30 -11.46
C GLY A 272 -12.62 4.40 -12.43
N THR A 273 -13.71 5.13 -12.14
CA THR A 273 -14.23 6.19 -13.02
C THR A 273 -13.72 7.59 -12.64
N LEU A 274 -12.93 7.75 -11.58
CA LEU A 274 -12.36 9.04 -11.21
C LEU A 274 -11.21 9.44 -12.15
N SER A 275 -11.00 10.73 -12.37
CA SER A 275 -9.97 11.24 -13.28
C SER A 275 -8.52 11.04 -12.80
N THR A 276 -8.30 10.88 -11.49
CA THR A 276 -6.94 10.69 -10.93
C THR A 276 -6.53 9.22 -10.97
N VAL A 277 -5.38 8.93 -11.58
CA VAL A 277 -4.82 7.57 -11.71
C VAL A 277 -4.70 6.85 -10.37
N GLU A 278 -4.38 7.56 -9.28
CA GLU A 278 -4.30 6.99 -7.93
C GLU A 278 -5.60 6.30 -7.50
N PHE A 279 -6.75 6.97 -7.70
CA PHE A 279 -8.05 6.43 -7.33
C PHE A 279 -8.47 5.31 -8.29
N LYS A 280 -8.14 5.39 -9.58
CA LYS A 280 -8.39 4.30 -10.53
C LYS A 280 -7.65 3.02 -10.13
N GLN A 281 -6.37 3.14 -9.81
CA GLN A 281 -5.55 2.02 -9.35
C GLN A 281 -6.10 1.44 -8.05
N LEU A 282 -6.43 2.29 -7.08
CA LEU A 282 -7.04 1.85 -5.81
C LEU A 282 -8.35 1.09 -6.04
N GLY A 283 -9.25 1.64 -6.85
CA GLY A 283 -10.54 1.05 -7.17
C GLY A 283 -10.43 -0.32 -7.82
N VAL A 284 -9.67 -0.40 -8.93
CA VAL A 284 -9.47 -1.65 -9.68
C VAL A 284 -8.76 -2.70 -8.83
N GLY A 285 -7.71 -2.31 -8.10
CA GLY A 285 -6.96 -3.21 -7.23
C GLY A 285 -7.82 -3.83 -6.13
N LEU A 286 -8.58 -2.99 -5.40
CA LEU A 286 -9.46 -3.45 -4.32
C LEU A 286 -10.65 -4.25 -4.85
N ALA A 287 -11.29 -3.81 -5.93
CA ALA A 287 -12.40 -4.52 -6.55
C ALA A 287 -12.00 -5.92 -7.01
N ALA A 288 -10.85 -6.04 -7.71
CA ALA A 288 -10.34 -7.33 -8.17
C ALA A 288 -9.97 -8.26 -7.00
N ALA A 289 -9.33 -7.72 -5.96
CA ALA A 289 -8.99 -8.49 -4.76
C ALA A 289 -10.21 -9.08 -4.07
N ILE A 290 -11.22 -8.25 -3.85
CA ILE A 290 -12.45 -8.63 -3.14
C ILE A 290 -13.26 -9.61 -3.99
N LEU A 291 -13.35 -9.39 -5.30
CA LEU A 291 -14.03 -10.31 -6.20
C LEU A 291 -13.38 -11.69 -6.18
N LEU A 292 -12.04 -11.73 -6.21
CA LEU A 292 -11.30 -12.99 -6.16
C LEU A 292 -11.45 -13.68 -4.80
N ASP A 293 -11.42 -12.94 -3.68
CA ASP A 293 -11.69 -13.52 -2.36
C ASP A 293 -13.10 -14.10 -2.26
N ALA A 294 -14.10 -13.32 -2.65
CA ALA A 294 -15.50 -13.71 -2.54
C ALA A 294 -15.85 -14.91 -3.43
N VAL A 295 -15.28 -14.98 -4.64
CA VAL A 295 -15.59 -16.04 -5.60
C VAL A 295 -14.62 -17.21 -5.49
N VAL A 296 -13.33 -16.98 -5.66
CA VAL A 296 -12.36 -18.08 -5.77
C VAL A 296 -12.03 -18.64 -4.40
N ILE A 297 -11.62 -17.78 -3.46
CA ILE A 297 -11.19 -18.25 -2.14
C ILE A 297 -12.36 -18.85 -1.40
N ARG A 298 -13.49 -18.16 -1.32
CA ARG A 298 -14.58 -18.57 -0.43
C ARG A 298 -15.41 -19.73 -0.95
N VAL A 299 -15.68 -19.78 -2.26
CA VAL A 299 -16.51 -20.85 -2.85
C VAL A 299 -15.70 -22.13 -3.05
N PHE A 300 -14.40 -22.02 -3.35
CA PHE A 300 -13.57 -23.18 -3.68
C PHE A 300 -12.51 -23.48 -2.62
N VAL A 301 -11.61 -22.55 -2.34
CA VAL A 301 -10.39 -22.85 -1.56
C VAL A 301 -10.69 -23.06 -0.07
N LEU A 302 -11.57 -22.26 0.52
CA LEU A 302 -11.96 -22.33 1.92
C LEU A 302 -12.62 -23.68 2.29
N PRO A 303 -13.68 -24.16 1.58
CA PRO A 303 -14.26 -25.47 1.89
C PRO A 303 -13.26 -26.61 1.72
N VAL A 304 -12.38 -26.57 0.71
CA VAL A 304 -11.33 -27.57 0.53
C VAL A 304 -10.36 -27.56 1.71
N LEU A 305 -9.90 -26.38 2.14
CA LEU A 305 -8.95 -26.26 3.25
C LEU A 305 -9.58 -26.70 4.59
N MET A 306 -10.83 -26.30 4.86
CA MET A 306 -11.54 -26.69 6.07
C MET A 306 -11.84 -28.20 6.13
N THR A 307 -12.15 -28.82 4.99
CA THR A 307 -12.36 -30.27 4.93
C THR A 307 -11.04 -31.06 5.00
N ALA A 308 -9.94 -30.53 4.44
CA ALA A 308 -8.61 -31.13 4.52
C ALA A 308 -8.02 -31.05 5.94
N LEU A 309 -8.20 -29.93 6.64
CA LEU A 309 -7.71 -29.74 8.02
C LEU A 309 -8.45 -30.61 9.04
N GLY A 310 -9.72 -30.98 8.78
CA GLY A 310 -10.46 -31.96 9.57
C GLY A 310 -10.37 -31.73 11.09
N ARG A 311 -9.73 -32.65 11.82
CA ARG A 311 -9.55 -32.59 13.28
C ARG A 311 -8.52 -31.54 13.74
N TRP A 312 -7.59 -31.14 12.88
CA TRP A 312 -6.55 -30.15 13.19
C TRP A 312 -7.11 -28.74 13.29
N ASN A 313 -8.30 -28.49 12.73
CA ASN A 313 -9.02 -27.22 12.87
C ASN A 313 -9.23 -26.81 14.34
N ARG A 314 -9.21 -27.77 15.28
CA ARG A 314 -9.43 -27.54 16.72
C ARG A 314 -8.15 -27.49 17.54
N TRP A 315 -6.97 -27.68 16.94
CA TRP A 315 -5.70 -27.74 17.68
C TRP A 315 -5.16 -26.31 17.91
N PRO A 316 -4.77 -25.92 19.15
CA PRO A 316 -4.59 -26.70 20.38
C PRO A 316 -5.79 -26.70 21.35
N GLY A 317 -6.96 -26.17 20.95
CA GLY A 317 -8.18 -26.00 21.74
C GLY A 317 -8.89 -27.25 22.29
N ASN A 318 -8.22 -28.41 22.42
CA ASN A 318 -8.74 -29.54 23.21
C ASN A 318 -8.74 -29.27 24.73
N LEU A 319 -8.37 -28.07 25.18
CA LEU A 319 -8.42 -27.69 26.58
C LEU A 319 -9.76 -27.03 26.91
N THR A 320 -10.55 -27.79 27.67
CA THR A 320 -11.80 -27.49 28.40
C THR A 320 -13.14 -27.66 27.65
N PRO A 321 -13.88 -28.75 27.91
CA PRO A 321 -15.31 -28.78 27.64
C PRO A 321 -15.97 -27.72 28.54
N ALA A 322 -16.68 -26.77 27.92
CA ALA A 322 -17.59 -25.91 28.67
C ALA A 322 -18.60 -26.80 29.40
N ARG A 323 -18.45 -26.85 30.72
CA ARG A 323 -19.32 -27.57 31.65
C ARG A 323 -20.77 -27.17 31.35
N ARG A 324 -21.51 -28.09 30.71
CA ARG A 324 -22.98 -28.01 30.53
C ARG A 324 -23.61 -27.58 31.85
N SER A 325 -24.02 -26.33 31.94
CA SER A 325 -25.02 -25.88 32.91
C SER A 325 -26.33 -26.55 32.50
N ARG A 326 -26.53 -27.72 33.07
CA ARG A 326 -27.75 -28.51 33.03
C ARG A 326 -28.82 -27.68 33.73
N ASN A 327 -29.61 -26.96 32.94
CA ASN A 327 -30.78 -26.22 33.39
C ASN A 327 -31.80 -27.23 33.96
N ARG A 328 -31.65 -27.55 35.25
CA ARG A 328 -32.69 -28.21 36.05
C ARG A 328 -33.59 -27.09 36.56
N GLY A 329 -34.88 -27.17 36.24
CA GLY A 329 -35.90 -26.50 37.04
C GLY A 329 -36.95 -25.75 36.25
N TRP A 330 -37.81 -26.46 35.53
CA TRP A 330 -39.24 -26.15 35.59
C TRP A 330 -40.01 -27.45 35.36
N ALA A 331 -40.35 -28.14 36.47
CA ALA A 331 -41.31 -29.21 36.45
C ALA A 331 -42.70 -28.57 36.56
N VAL A 332 -43.48 -28.64 35.48
CA VAL A 332 -44.90 -28.31 35.50
C VAL A 332 -45.59 -29.33 36.41
N ARG A 333 -46.17 -28.87 37.52
CA ARG A 333 -47.08 -29.68 38.32
C ARG A 333 -48.44 -29.74 37.61
N PRO A 334 -49.06 -30.91 37.44
CA PRO A 334 -50.44 -31.00 36.95
C PRO A 334 -51.40 -30.60 38.08
N THR A 335 -52.24 -29.61 37.84
CA THR A 335 -53.38 -29.27 38.71
C THR A 335 -54.55 -30.20 38.39
N ALA A 336 -54.86 -31.11 39.33
CA ALA A 336 -56.09 -31.87 39.33
C ALA A 336 -57.10 -31.28 40.34
N THR A 337 -58.31 -31.02 39.82
CA THR A 337 -59.64 -31.18 40.43
C THR A 337 -60.07 -30.37 41.67
N GLY A 338 -61.28 -29.79 41.56
CA GLY A 338 -62.15 -29.50 42.72
C GLY A 338 -63.20 -28.41 42.48
N ARG A 339 -64.36 -28.77 41.89
CA ARG A 339 -65.62 -28.03 42.04
C ARG A 339 -66.20 -28.23 43.45
N PRO A 340 -66.96 -27.29 44.00
CA PRO A 340 -68.17 -27.60 44.75
C PRO A 340 -69.40 -27.71 43.84
#